data_AF-A0A2G9S048-F1
#
_entry.id   AF-A0A2G9S048-F1
#
_cell.length_a   1.000
_cell.length_b   1.000
_cell.length_c   1.000
_cell.angle_alpha   90.00
_cell.angle_beta   90.00
_cell.angle_gamma   90.00
#
_symmetry.space_group_name_H-M   'P 1'
#
loop_
_entity.id
_entity.type
_entity.pdbx_description
1 polymer ?
#
loop_
_entity_poly.entity_id
_entity_poly.type
_entity_poly.pdbx_seq_one_letter_code
_entity_poly.pdbx_strand_id
1 'polypeptide(L)'
;IFYSQDAWSDAEGQLHIDSHQDYQLLSARQTPEGLYLVFKRPFITCDIKDYLIEDGTVHLIYAVLEKPFHSLSAINISTLHRGLQRVQLLKPEIRTPPLPDDVLTMDVLAPDVVIPDKETTYWCYITELPQHFPKHHIVMYEPAITKGHEAIVHHIEVFQCSEDYETIPHYSGPCDSKMKPEKLNHCRHVLAAWAMGAK
;
A
#
# COMPACT_ATOMS: atom_id res chain seq x y z
N ILE A 1 24.38 28.30 -8.28
CA ILE A 1 24.99 27.06 -8.79
C ILE A 1 24.37 25.93 -7.98
N PHE A 2 23.69 24.99 -8.64
CA PHE A 2 23.13 23.79 -7.99
C PHE A 2 24.22 22.71 -7.96
N TYR A 3 24.31 21.99 -6.85
CA TYR A 3 25.26 20.90 -6.66
C TYR A 3 24.51 19.66 -6.18
N SER A 4 24.86 18.50 -6.72
CA SER A 4 24.32 17.19 -6.34
C SER A 4 25.50 16.25 -6.15
N GLN A 5 25.42 15.43 -5.10
CA GLN A 5 26.49 14.53 -4.68
C GLN A 5 25.88 13.25 -4.12
N ASP A 6 26.45 12.12 -4.50
CA ASP A 6 26.12 10.83 -3.91
C ASP A 6 26.76 10.68 -2.51
N ALA A 7 25.99 10.17 -1.56
CA ALA A 7 26.34 10.14 -0.15
C ALA A 7 25.59 9.00 0.57
N TRP A 8 26.18 8.50 1.64
CA TRP A 8 25.61 7.46 2.50
C TRP A 8 25.63 7.90 3.96
N SER A 9 24.76 7.31 4.78
CA SER A 9 24.73 7.51 6.24
C SER A 9 25.20 6.28 6.99
N ASP A 10 25.94 6.46 8.08
CA ASP A 10 26.28 5.38 9.00
C ASP A 10 25.15 5.04 9.99
N ALA A 11 25.42 4.13 10.92
CA ALA A 11 24.47 3.66 11.92
C ALA A 11 24.03 4.77 12.90
N GLU A 12 24.89 5.76 13.12
CA GLU A 12 24.64 6.95 13.94
C GLU A 12 23.89 8.05 13.16
N GLY A 13 23.62 7.83 11.88
CA GLY A 13 22.96 8.78 10.99
C GLY A 13 23.85 9.92 10.51
N GLN A 14 25.17 9.82 10.66
CA GLN A 14 26.10 10.81 10.13
C GLN A 14 26.27 10.62 8.62
N LEU A 15 26.14 11.70 7.84
CA LEU A 15 26.35 11.66 6.39
C LEU A 15 27.84 11.71 6.02
N HIS A 16 28.19 10.91 5.02
CA HIS A 16 29.51 10.81 4.42
C HIS A 16 29.38 10.89 2.90
N ILE A 17 30.35 11.53 2.23
CA ILE A 17 30.42 11.50 0.77
C ILE A 17 30.73 10.08 0.32
N ASP A 18 30.03 9.60 -0.71
CA ASP A 18 30.34 8.30 -1.28
C ASP A 18 31.59 8.35 -2.16
N SER A 19 32.49 7.39 -1.98
CA SER A 19 33.65 7.21 -2.84
C SER A 19 33.27 6.69 -4.22
N HIS A 20 32.18 5.92 -4.31
CA HIS A 20 31.62 5.45 -5.57
C HIS A 20 30.35 6.25 -5.86
N GLN A 21 30.26 6.83 -7.06
CA GLN A 21 29.12 7.65 -7.46
C GLN A 21 28.18 6.78 -8.30
N ASP A 22 27.36 5.98 -7.63
CA ASP A 22 26.46 5.02 -8.26
C ASP A 22 25.16 5.67 -8.75
N TYR A 23 24.76 6.79 -8.12
CA TYR A 23 23.70 7.66 -8.62
C TYR A 23 24.24 8.68 -9.63
N GLN A 24 23.91 8.51 -10.91
CA GLN A 24 24.32 9.43 -11.97
C GLN A 24 23.22 10.44 -12.29
N LEU A 25 23.48 11.73 -12.02
CA LEU A 25 22.62 12.83 -12.46
C LEU A 25 22.62 12.92 -14.01
N LEU A 26 21.44 12.88 -14.61
CA LEU A 26 21.22 12.96 -16.04
C LEU A 26 20.77 14.36 -16.48
N SER A 27 19.87 14.99 -15.72
CA SER A 27 19.43 16.35 -16.01
C SER A 27 18.93 17.06 -14.75
N ALA A 28 19.06 18.39 -14.76
CA ALA A 28 18.47 19.30 -13.79
C ALA A 28 17.76 20.40 -14.56
N ARG A 29 16.45 20.55 -14.38
CA ARG A 29 15.67 21.61 -15.02
C ARG A 29 14.90 22.40 -13.98
N GLN A 30 15.00 23.73 -14.06
CA GLN A 30 14.13 24.62 -13.31
C GLN A 30 12.85 24.86 -14.12
N THR A 31 11.71 24.76 -13.46
CA THR A 31 10.38 25.09 -14.00
C THR A 31 9.66 26.04 -13.05
N PRO A 32 8.53 26.65 -13.46
CA PRO A 32 7.67 27.39 -12.54
C PRO A 32 7.20 26.57 -11.34
N GLU A 33 7.02 25.25 -11.49
CA GLU A 33 6.57 24.34 -10.43
C GLU A 33 7.68 23.92 -9.47
N GLY A 34 8.95 24.06 -9.88
CA GLY A 34 10.10 23.71 -9.06
C GLY A 34 11.32 23.20 -9.84
N LEU A 35 12.30 22.71 -9.08
CA LEU A 35 13.51 22.07 -9.60
C LEU A 35 13.26 20.57 -9.79
N TYR A 36 13.43 20.07 -11.01
CA TYR A 36 13.33 18.65 -11.33
C TYR A 36 14.71 18.09 -11.61
N LEU A 37 15.04 16.99 -10.93
CA LEU A 37 16.29 16.26 -11.08
C LEU A 37 15.96 14.87 -11.63
N VAL A 38 16.62 14.49 -12.71
CA VAL A 38 16.54 13.13 -13.25
C VAL A 38 17.90 12.49 -13.07
N PHE A 39 17.94 11.33 -12.42
CA PHE A 39 19.14 10.54 -12.20
C PHE A 39 18.87 9.08 -12.56
N LYS A 40 19.94 8.29 -12.71
CA LYS A 40 19.88 6.84 -12.89
C LYS A 40 20.80 6.15 -11.88
N ARG A 41 20.44 4.92 -11.52
CA ARG A 41 21.26 4.03 -10.70
C ARG A 41 21.03 2.57 -11.14
N PRO A 42 22.07 1.73 -11.23
CA PRO A 42 21.89 0.28 -11.42
C PRO A 42 21.12 -0.37 -10.26
N PHE A 43 20.41 -1.47 -10.50
CA PHE A 43 19.73 -2.19 -9.40
C PHE A 43 20.71 -2.83 -8.41
N ILE A 44 21.85 -3.29 -8.95
CA ILE A 44 22.95 -3.92 -8.21
C ILE A 44 24.22 -3.20 -8.60
N THR A 45 25.00 -2.77 -7.61
CA THR A 45 26.32 -2.16 -7.78
C THR A 45 27.40 -3.09 -7.22
N CYS A 46 28.66 -2.78 -7.49
CA CYS A 46 29.79 -3.52 -6.90
C CYS A 46 30.23 -2.94 -5.54
N ASP A 47 29.61 -1.84 -5.09
CA ASP A 47 29.82 -1.29 -3.76
C ASP A 47 28.98 -2.06 -2.72
N ILE A 48 29.65 -2.69 -1.77
CA ILE A 48 29.02 -3.49 -0.72
C ILE A 48 28.22 -2.67 0.31
N LYS A 49 28.40 -1.35 0.34
CA LYS A 49 27.65 -0.44 1.23
C LYS A 49 26.30 -0.05 0.65
N ASP A 50 26.10 -0.34 -0.62
CA ASP A 50 25.03 0.21 -1.41
C ASP A 50 23.76 -0.64 -1.29
N TYR A 51 22.59 0.00 -1.35
CA TYR A 51 21.32 -0.73 -1.17
C TYR A 51 21.00 -1.59 -2.40
N LEU A 52 20.87 -2.91 -2.20
CA LEU A 52 20.43 -3.83 -3.25
C LEU A 52 18.96 -3.57 -3.59
N ILE A 53 18.67 -3.13 -4.83
CA ILE A 53 17.28 -3.04 -5.30
C ILE A 53 16.86 -4.40 -5.84
N GLU A 54 15.97 -5.05 -5.11
CA GLU A 54 15.39 -6.34 -5.46
C GLU A 54 13.85 -6.29 -5.42
N ASP A 55 13.22 -7.42 -5.70
CA ASP A 55 11.77 -7.54 -5.66
C ASP A 55 11.22 -7.28 -4.25
N GLY A 56 10.04 -6.63 -4.20
CA GLY A 56 9.34 -6.34 -2.95
C GLY A 56 9.33 -4.86 -2.59
N THR A 57 9.32 -4.58 -1.28
CA THR A 57 9.09 -3.24 -0.74
C THR A 57 10.40 -2.50 -0.51
N VAL A 58 10.57 -1.37 -1.21
CA VAL A 58 11.66 -0.43 -1.01
C VAL A 58 11.22 0.72 -0.10
N HIS A 59 12.09 1.07 0.83
CA HIS A 59 11.87 2.12 1.82
C HIS A 59 12.65 3.38 1.41
N LEU A 60 11.94 4.35 0.83
CA LEU A 60 12.54 5.64 0.46
C LEU A 60 12.54 6.57 1.67
N ILE A 61 13.72 7.05 2.04
CA ILE A 61 13.90 8.03 3.11
C ILE A 61 14.12 9.38 2.46
N TYR A 62 13.44 10.41 2.96
CA TYR A 62 13.62 11.79 2.51
C TYR A 62 13.65 12.75 3.70
N ALA A 63 14.39 13.83 3.57
CA ALA A 63 14.44 14.89 4.56
C ALA A 63 14.66 16.23 3.86
N VAL A 64 14.16 17.31 4.47
CA VAL A 64 14.39 18.68 4.00
C VAL A 64 15.16 19.42 5.09
N LEU A 65 16.28 20.02 4.72
CA LEU A 65 17.08 20.83 5.63
C LEU A 65 16.44 22.21 5.76
N GLU A 66 16.09 22.62 6.98
CA GLU A 66 15.54 23.95 7.25
C GLU A 66 16.59 25.06 7.19
N LYS A 67 17.85 24.72 7.50
CA LYS A 67 18.97 25.65 7.56
C LYS A 67 20.16 25.08 6.77
N PRO A 68 20.97 25.95 6.15
CA PRO A 68 22.18 25.52 5.47
C PRO A 68 23.23 25.02 6.47
N PHE A 69 23.97 24.00 6.06
CA PHE A 69 25.14 23.49 6.78
C PHE A 69 26.43 23.80 6.00
N HIS A 70 27.55 23.90 6.70
CA HIS A 70 28.84 24.22 6.09
C HIS A 70 29.50 23.02 5.37
N SER A 71 29.12 21.79 5.72
CA SER A 71 29.60 20.56 5.09
C SER A 71 28.58 19.42 5.26
N LEU A 72 28.69 18.38 4.41
CA LEU A 72 27.89 17.15 4.56
C LEU A 72 28.15 16.46 5.90
N SER A 73 29.40 16.46 6.37
CA SER A 73 29.78 15.88 7.67
C SER A 73 29.22 16.61 8.89
N ALA A 74 28.61 17.79 8.71
CA ALA A 74 27.89 18.47 9.78
C ALA A 74 26.41 18.06 9.86
N ILE A 75 25.92 17.29 8.89
CA ILE A 75 24.53 16.85 8.81
C ILE A 75 24.42 15.46 9.44
N ASN A 76 23.62 15.37 10.51
CA ASN A 76 23.20 14.09 11.07
C ASN A 76 21.71 13.88 10.78
N ILE A 77 21.37 12.88 9.96
CA ILE A 77 19.99 12.61 9.53
C ILE A 77 19.10 12.11 10.67
N SER A 78 19.67 11.65 11.79
CA SER A 78 18.89 11.23 12.97
C SER A 78 18.25 12.42 13.71
N THR A 79 18.80 13.63 13.54
CA THR A 79 18.29 14.86 14.17
C THR A 79 17.32 15.62 13.27
N LEU A 80 17.13 15.17 12.02
CA LEU A 80 16.24 15.81 11.05
C LEU A 80 14.84 15.22 11.11
N HIS A 81 13.84 16.06 10.80
CA HIS A 81 12.51 15.58 10.45
C HIS A 81 12.57 14.83 9.12
N ARG A 82 12.59 13.50 9.22
CA ARG A 82 12.64 12.58 8.07
C ARG A 82 11.28 11.99 7.77
N GLY A 83 10.96 11.89 6.50
CA GLY A 83 9.86 11.11 5.98
C GLY A 83 10.33 9.74 5.49
N LEU A 84 9.39 8.79 5.50
CA LEU A 84 9.57 7.44 4.98
C LEU A 84 8.42 7.15 4.03
N GLN A 85 8.73 6.70 2.82
CA GLN A 85 7.75 6.26 1.85
C GLN A 85 8.06 4.84 1.39
N ARG A 86 7.08 3.94 1.50
CA ARG A 86 7.19 2.56 1.02
C ARG A 86 6.67 2.47 -0.40
N VAL A 87 7.46 1.89 -1.29
CA VAL A 87 7.12 1.74 -2.71
C VAL A 87 7.61 0.41 -3.25
N GLN A 88 7.03 -0.03 -4.37
CA GLN A 88 7.62 -1.05 -5.22
C GLN A 88 8.31 -0.36 -6.39
N LEU A 89 9.65 -0.38 -6.42
CA LEU A 89 10.42 0.19 -7.53
C LEU A 89 10.38 -0.71 -8.76
N LEU A 90 10.60 -2.01 -8.57
CA LEU A 90 10.55 -3.00 -9.63
C LEU A 90 9.09 -3.41 -9.86
N LYS A 91 8.46 -2.74 -10.83
CA LYS A 91 7.09 -3.06 -11.24
C LYS A 91 7.12 -4.11 -12.36
N PRO A 92 6.18 -5.07 -12.36
CA PRO A 92 6.05 -5.95 -13.49
C PRO A 92 5.63 -5.15 -14.73
N GLU A 93 6.21 -5.46 -15.90
CA GLU A 93 5.83 -4.85 -17.17
C GLU A 93 4.51 -5.47 -17.70
N ILE A 94 3.46 -5.39 -16.89
CA ILE A 94 2.12 -5.87 -17.24
C ILE A 94 1.29 -4.67 -17.64
N ARG A 95 0.77 -4.69 -18.87
CA ARG A 95 -0.25 -3.74 -19.28
C ARG A 95 -1.59 -4.20 -18.70
N THR A 96 -2.23 -3.36 -17.90
CA THR A 96 -3.60 -3.60 -17.48
C THR A 96 -4.50 -3.54 -18.72
N PRO A 97 -5.19 -4.64 -19.10
CA PRO A 97 -6.11 -4.61 -20.23
C PRO A 97 -7.27 -3.64 -19.93
N PRO A 98 -7.86 -3.01 -20.95
CA PRO A 98 -9.08 -2.26 -20.76
C PRO A 98 -10.19 -3.21 -20.29
N LEU A 99 -11.09 -2.67 -19.47
CA LEU A 99 -12.29 -3.41 -19.07
C LEU A 99 -13.20 -3.62 -20.29
N PRO A 100 -13.85 -4.81 -20.41
CA PRO A 100 -14.88 -5.05 -21.41
C PRO A 100 -16.07 -4.08 -21.29
N ASP A 101 -16.84 -3.91 -22.37
CA ASP A 101 -17.99 -3.00 -22.41
C ASP A 101 -19.19 -3.50 -21.59
N ASP A 102 -19.24 -4.79 -21.26
CA ASP A 102 -20.33 -5.46 -20.52
C ASP A 102 -20.06 -5.56 -19.00
N VAL A 103 -19.07 -4.82 -18.49
CA VAL A 103 -18.76 -4.80 -17.06
C VAL A 103 -19.91 -4.20 -16.26
N LEU A 104 -20.26 -4.89 -15.18
CA LEU A 104 -21.22 -4.45 -14.18
C LEU A 104 -20.50 -4.23 -12.85
N THR A 105 -20.95 -3.24 -12.08
CA THR A 105 -20.43 -2.94 -10.74
C THR A 105 -21.43 -3.39 -9.68
N MET A 106 -20.92 -4.00 -8.61
CA MET A 106 -21.71 -4.38 -7.43
C MET A 106 -20.94 -3.99 -6.18
N ASP A 107 -21.61 -3.22 -5.31
CA ASP A 107 -21.04 -2.83 -4.02
C ASP A 107 -21.36 -3.87 -2.96
N VAL A 108 -20.33 -4.31 -2.23
CA VAL A 108 -20.44 -5.18 -1.06
C VAL A 108 -20.05 -4.37 0.16
N LEU A 109 -21.03 -3.70 0.76
CA LEU A 109 -20.83 -2.80 1.89
C LEU A 109 -21.38 -3.42 3.17
N ALA A 110 -20.67 -3.23 4.28
CA ALA A 110 -21.27 -3.40 5.59
C ALA A 110 -22.38 -2.35 5.79
N PRO A 111 -23.40 -2.63 6.61
CA PRO A 111 -24.37 -1.60 7.01
C PRO A 111 -23.68 -0.51 7.85
N ASP A 112 -24.43 0.51 8.26
CA ASP A 112 -23.94 1.50 9.22
C ASP A 112 -23.66 0.83 10.57
N VAL A 113 -22.39 0.51 10.83
CA VAL A 113 -21.92 -0.17 12.03
C VAL A 113 -21.30 0.83 12.98
N VAL A 114 -21.72 0.77 14.25
CA VAL A 114 -20.98 1.40 15.35
C VAL A 114 -19.88 0.45 15.78
N ILE A 115 -18.62 0.82 15.49
CA ILE A 115 -17.45 0.00 15.85
C ILE A 115 -17.34 -0.05 17.37
N PRO A 116 -17.24 -1.24 17.99
CA PRO A 116 -17.08 -1.38 19.43
C PRO A 116 -15.81 -0.71 19.95
N ASP A 117 -15.87 -0.20 21.18
CA ASP A 117 -14.71 0.34 21.92
C ASP A 117 -13.81 -0.80 22.41
N LYS A 118 -13.09 -1.41 21.47
CA LYS A 118 -12.11 -2.48 21.67
C LYS A 118 -10.90 -2.21 20.81
N GLU A 119 -9.74 -2.68 21.24
CA GLU A 119 -8.47 -2.52 20.53
C GLU A 119 -8.51 -3.08 19.10
N THR A 120 -9.22 -4.19 18.87
CA THR A 120 -9.38 -4.78 17.55
C THR A 120 -10.77 -5.36 17.39
N THR A 121 -11.41 -5.08 16.26
CA THR A 121 -12.73 -5.61 15.90
C THR A 121 -12.65 -6.26 14.52
N TYR A 122 -13.04 -7.52 14.44
CA TYR A 122 -13.36 -8.19 13.17
C TYR A 122 -14.88 -8.20 13.03
N TRP A 123 -15.41 -7.57 11.97
CA TRP A 123 -16.85 -7.49 11.73
C TRP A 123 -17.26 -8.37 10.55
N CYS A 124 -18.26 -9.22 10.77
CA CYS A 124 -18.80 -10.13 9.78
C CYS A 124 -20.19 -9.66 9.38
N TYR A 125 -20.42 -9.55 8.07
CA TYR A 125 -21.71 -9.17 7.49
C TYR A 125 -22.06 -10.11 6.34
N ILE A 126 -23.32 -10.56 6.30
CA ILE A 126 -23.85 -11.40 5.23
C ILE A 126 -24.69 -10.54 4.30
N THR A 127 -24.25 -10.46 3.05
CA THR A 127 -25.03 -9.93 1.93
C THR A 127 -25.41 -11.06 0.98
N GLU A 128 -26.54 -10.90 0.30
CA GLU A 128 -27.02 -11.85 -0.70
C GLU A 128 -26.90 -11.23 -2.10
N LEU A 129 -26.62 -12.07 -3.09
CA LEU A 129 -26.69 -11.67 -4.48
C LEU A 129 -28.17 -11.42 -4.88
N PRO A 130 -28.44 -10.55 -5.87
CA PRO A 130 -29.80 -10.36 -6.38
C PRO A 130 -30.45 -11.68 -6.84
N GLN A 131 -31.77 -11.76 -6.75
CA GLN A 131 -32.51 -12.89 -7.33
C GLN A 131 -32.27 -12.96 -8.84
N HIS A 132 -32.14 -14.18 -9.37
CA HIS A 132 -31.83 -14.45 -10.78
C HIS A 132 -30.50 -13.88 -11.26
N PHE A 133 -29.47 -13.87 -10.41
CA PHE A 133 -28.12 -13.47 -10.80
C PHE A 133 -27.42 -14.59 -11.60
N PRO A 134 -27.18 -14.42 -12.92
CA PRO A 134 -26.45 -15.43 -13.68
C PRO A 134 -24.98 -15.49 -13.25
N LYS A 135 -24.27 -16.51 -13.72
CA LYS A 135 -22.84 -16.66 -13.43
C LYS A 135 -22.03 -15.53 -14.07
N HIS A 136 -21.20 -14.86 -13.28
CA HIS A 136 -20.27 -13.82 -13.72
C HIS A 136 -18.83 -14.17 -13.32
N HIS A 137 -17.86 -13.48 -13.92
CA HIS A 137 -16.48 -13.43 -13.44
C HIS A 137 -16.19 -12.05 -12.85
N ILE A 138 -15.60 -12.01 -11.66
CA ILE A 138 -15.06 -10.78 -11.08
C ILE A 138 -13.71 -10.53 -11.75
N VAL A 139 -13.61 -9.49 -12.57
CA VAL A 139 -12.38 -9.15 -13.32
C VAL A 139 -11.58 -8.01 -12.67
N MET A 140 -12.20 -7.28 -11.73
CA MET A 140 -11.59 -6.19 -10.97
C MET A 140 -12.35 -6.02 -9.65
N TYR A 141 -11.64 -5.56 -8.62
CA TYR A 141 -12.23 -5.09 -7.36
C TYR A 141 -11.38 -3.93 -6.82
N GLU A 142 -12.00 -3.07 -6.02
CA GLU A 142 -11.35 -1.97 -5.32
C GLU A 142 -11.97 -1.79 -3.93
N PRO A 143 -11.25 -1.22 -2.95
CA PRO A 143 -11.82 -0.97 -1.63
C PRO A 143 -12.84 0.18 -1.66
N ALA A 144 -14.00 -0.02 -1.05
CA ALA A 144 -14.97 1.03 -0.79
C ALA A 144 -14.96 1.38 0.71
N ILE A 145 -14.28 2.47 1.07
CA ILE A 145 -14.12 2.92 2.46
C ILE A 145 -14.77 4.31 2.63
N THR A 146 -15.61 4.45 3.65
CA THR A 146 -16.22 5.74 4.00
C THR A 146 -15.15 6.78 4.31
N LYS A 147 -15.29 7.97 3.69
CA LYS A 147 -14.35 9.08 3.88
C LYS A 147 -14.18 9.42 5.36
N GLY A 148 -12.93 9.51 5.80
CA GLY A 148 -12.55 9.75 7.19
C GLY A 148 -12.31 8.48 8.02
N HIS A 149 -12.63 7.29 7.48
CA HIS A 149 -12.41 6.01 8.15
C HIS A 149 -11.19 5.24 7.61
N GLU A 150 -10.42 5.84 6.70
CA GLU A 150 -9.26 5.20 6.05
C GLU A 150 -8.18 4.79 7.05
N ALA A 151 -8.06 5.49 8.18
CA ALA A 151 -7.13 5.15 9.25
C ALA A 151 -7.60 4.00 10.15
N ILE A 152 -8.89 3.65 10.08
CA ILE A 152 -9.53 2.66 10.97
C ILE A 152 -9.64 1.30 10.27
N VAL A 153 -9.98 1.29 8.98
CA VAL A 153 -10.17 0.05 8.21
C VAL A 153 -8.82 -0.45 7.66
N HIS A 154 -8.31 -1.54 8.23
CA HIS A 154 -7.01 -2.11 7.85
C HIS A 154 -7.10 -3.28 6.86
N HIS A 155 -8.16 -4.08 6.95
CA HIS A 155 -8.40 -5.27 6.12
C HIS A 155 -9.87 -5.36 5.72
N ILE A 156 -10.13 -5.83 4.50
CA ILE A 156 -11.46 -6.16 3.99
C ILE A 156 -11.34 -7.49 3.24
N GLU A 157 -12.22 -8.44 3.55
CA GLU A 157 -12.25 -9.74 2.87
C GLU A 157 -13.69 -10.08 2.51
N VAL A 158 -13.89 -10.57 1.29
CA VAL A 158 -15.19 -11.01 0.78
C VAL A 158 -15.12 -12.50 0.51
N PHE A 159 -16.02 -13.24 1.15
CA PHE A 159 -16.09 -14.70 1.05
C PHE A 159 -17.40 -15.17 0.46
N GLN A 160 -17.35 -16.28 -0.27
CA GLN A 160 -18.50 -17.07 -0.65
C GLN A 160 -18.71 -18.23 0.34
N CYS A 161 -19.96 -18.46 0.72
CA CYS A 161 -20.41 -19.60 1.52
C CYS A 161 -20.52 -20.88 0.69
N SER A 162 -20.42 -22.05 1.33
CA SER A 162 -20.58 -23.34 0.62
C SER A 162 -21.98 -23.46 0.02
N GLU A 163 -22.05 -24.04 -1.18
CA GLU A 163 -23.29 -24.39 -1.89
C GLU A 163 -24.08 -25.50 -1.18
N ASP A 164 -23.44 -26.23 -0.25
CA ASP A 164 -24.07 -27.30 0.53
C ASP A 164 -25.16 -26.81 1.50
N TYR A 165 -25.29 -25.50 1.69
CA TYR A 165 -26.28 -24.90 2.58
C TYR A 165 -27.39 -24.21 1.78
N GLU A 166 -28.60 -24.76 1.83
CA GLU A 166 -29.78 -24.19 1.14
C GLU A 166 -30.12 -22.77 1.59
N THR A 167 -29.82 -22.42 2.85
CA THR A 167 -30.09 -21.10 3.41
C THR A 167 -28.96 -20.66 4.33
N ILE A 168 -28.42 -19.47 4.09
CA ILE A 168 -27.46 -18.80 4.98
C ILE A 168 -28.24 -17.77 5.82
N PRO A 169 -28.16 -17.82 7.15
CA PRO A 169 -28.82 -16.83 7.98
C PRO A 169 -28.17 -15.45 7.81
N HIS A 170 -28.99 -14.41 7.70
CA HIS A 170 -28.50 -13.03 7.78
C HIS A 170 -27.77 -12.79 9.11
N TYR A 171 -26.67 -12.04 9.03
CA TYR A 171 -25.87 -11.71 10.19
C TYR A 171 -25.11 -10.40 9.96
N SER A 172 -25.05 -9.57 11.00
CA SER A 172 -24.15 -8.41 11.08
C SER A 172 -23.66 -8.31 12.51
N GLY A 173 -22.37 -8.50 12.73
CA GLY A 173 -21.81 -8.49 14.09
C GLY A 173 -20.35 -8.89 14.16
N PRO A 174 -19.77 -8.89 15.36
CA PRO A 174 -18.40 -9.36 15.57
C PRO A 174 -18.22 -10.81 15.12
N CYS A 175 -17.18 -11.07 14.32
CA CYS A 175 -16.91 -12.39 13.75
C CYS A 175 -16.63 -13.49 14.80
N ASP A 176 -16.21 -13.08 16.00
CA ASP A 176 -15.90 -13.92 17.17
C ASP A 176 -17.10 -14.08 18.13
N SER A 177 -18.25 -13.49 17.80
CA SER A 177 -19.44 -13.57 18.65
C SER A 177 -19.95 -15.01 18.78
N LYS A 178 -20.29 -15.43 20.00
CA LYS A 178 -21.00 -16.70 20.28
C LYS A 178 -22.39 -16.75 19.64
N MET A 179 -22.96 -15.60 19.29
CA MET A 179 -24.25 -15.50 18.61
C MET A 179 -24.12 -15.61 17.09
N LYS A 180 -22.90 -15.63 16.54
CA LYS A 180 -22.69 -15.84 15.11
C LYS A 180 -23.14 -17.26 14.73
N PRO A 181 -24.02 -17.44 13.73
CA PRO A 181 -24.48 -18.75 13.34
C PRO A 181 -23.32 -19.63 12.84
N GLU A 182 -23.28 -20.88 13.29
CA GLU A 182 -22.17 -21.81 13.01
C GLU A 182 -21.95 -22.03 11.51
N LYS A 183 -23.03 -22.01 10.72
CA LYS A 183 -22.99 -22.13 9.24
C LYS A 183 -22.04 -21.12 8.59
N LEU A 184 -21.88 -19.92 9.15
CA LEU A 184 -20.99 -18.89 8.61
C LEU A 184 -19.51 -19.26 8.71
N ASN A 185 -19.13 -20.21 9.57
CA ASN A 185 -17.75 -20.70 9.65
C ASN A 185 -17.30 -21.45 8.40
N HIS A 186 -18.23 -21.78 7.50
CA HIS A 186 -17.98 -22.45 6.22
C HIS A 186 -17.91 -21.48 5.04
N CYS A 187 -18.08 -20.18 5.27
CA CYS A 187 -17.84 -19.15 4.25
C CYS A 187 -16.35 -18.84 4.17
N ARG A 188 -15.63 -19.66 3.40
CA ARG A 188 -14.16 -19.64 3.32
C ARG A 188 -13.61 -19.46 1.90
N HIS A 189 -14.47 -19.48 0.88
CA HIS A 189 -14.01 -19.29 -0.48
C HIS A 189 -13.78 -17.80 -0.73
N VAL A 190 -12.51 -17.39 -0.87
CA VAL A 190 -12.13 -15.98 -1.02
C VAL A 190 -12.53 -15.49 -2.42
N LEU A 191 -13.35 -14.44 -2.48
CA LEU A 191 -13.69 -13.73 -3.71
C LEU A 191 -12.79 -12.49 -3.91
N ALA A 192 -12.51 -11.76 -2.82
CA ALA A 192 -11.64 -10.60 -2.81
C ALA A 192 -10.98 -10.44 -1.43
N ALA A 193 -9.77 -9.90 -1.43
CA ALA A 193 -9.04 -9.54 -0.23
C ALA A 193 -8.32 -8.22 -0.45
N TRP A 194 -8.43 -7.32 0.52
CA TRP A 194 -7.78 -6.03 0.51
C TRP A 194 -7.12 -5.76 1.85
N ALA A 195 -5.94 -5.16 1.81
CA ALA A 195 -5.18 -4.70 2.96
C ALA A 195 -4.61 -3.31 2.68
N MET A 196 -4.28 -2.57 3.73
CA MET A 196 -3.68 -1.24 3.58
C MET A 196 -2.49 -1.25 2.61
N GLY A 197 -2.50 -0.31 1.66
CA GLY A 197 -1.45 -0.15 0.66
C GLY A 197 -1.67 -0.95 -0.62
N ALA A 198 -2.61 -1.91 -0.65
CA ALA A 198 -3.06 -2.52 -1.89
C ALA A 198 -3.80 -1.46 -2.74
N LYS A 199 -3.47 -1.44 -4.03
CA LYS A 199 -4.04 -0.54 -5.06
C LYS A 199 -4.53 -1.34 -6.24
#